data_AF-A0AA42B1E1-F1
#
_entry.id   AF-A0AA42B1E1-F1
#
_cell.length_a   1.000
_cell.length_b   1.000
_cell.length_c   1.000
_cell.angle_alpha   90.00
_cell.angle_beta   90.00
_cell.angle_gamma   90.00
#
_symmetry.space_group_name_H-M   'P 1'
#
loop_
_entity.id
_entity.type
_entity.pdbx_description
1 polymer ?
#
loop_
_entity_poly.entity_id
_entity_poly.type
_entity_poly.pdbx_seq_one_letter_code
_entity_poly.pdbx_strand_id
1 'polypeptide(L)'
;MEPVGYWPGVLFNHLNDSASIVRHGGFVVKTSRGSFPPMGNGHLPQTDDYFKTAFMSQMKYIDEARVWLDIDPRSTEIKKSAPMDCYDIKFAGNLGEYWGMTMVYGGPGGPTCG
;
A
#
# COMPACT_ATOMS: atom_id res chain seq x y z
N MET A 1 -19.92 11.18 2.76
CA MET A 1 -19.04 10.01 2.57
C MET A 1 -19.16 9.16 3.80
N GLU A 2 -19.46 7.88 3.62
CA GLU A 2 -19.50 6.91 4.70
C GLU A 2 -18.10 6.28 4.81
N PRO A 3 -17.52 6.14 6.01
CA PRO A 3 -16.20 5.52 6.16
C PRO A 3 -16.27 4.06 5.72
N VAL A 4 -15.54 3.71 4.67
CA VAL A 4 -15.31 2.31 4.29
C VAL A 4 -14.27 1.75 5.25
N GLY A 5 -14.64 0.74 6.04
CA GLY A 5 -13.72 0.06 6.98
C GLY A 5 -14.01 0.24 8.47
N TYR A 6 -15.25 0.54 8.88
CA TYR A 6 -15.63 0.43 10.29
C TYR A 6 -15.60 -1.04 10.74
N TRP A 7 -14.74 -1.35 11.71
CA TRP A 7 -14.66 -2.67 12.35
C TRP A 7 -15.39 -2.63 13.69
N PRO A 8 -16.62 -3.17 13.79
CA PRO A 8 -17.35 -3.14 15.04
C PRO A 8 -16.58 -3.89 16.12
N GLY A 9 -16.32 -3.24 17.24
CA GLY A 9 -15.57 -3.84 18.36
C GLY A 9 -16.15 -5.16 18.84
N VAL A 10 -17.48 -5.31 18.76
CA VAL A 10 -18.22 -6.55 19.10
C VAL A 10 -17.81 -7.75 18.22
N LEU A 11 -17.43 -7.50 16.97
CA LEU A 11 -17.01 -8.54 16.02
C LEU A 11 -15.48 -8.66 15.95
N PHE A 12 -14.76 -7.57 16.19
CA PHE A 12 -13.31 -7.49 16.07
C PHE A 12 -12.67 -7.05 17.40
N ASN A 13 -12.78 -7.92 18.41
CA ASN A 13 -12.31 -7.64 19.78
C ASN A 13 -10.82 -7.23 19.85
N HIS A 14 -9.99 -7.70 18.91
CA HIS A 14 -8.57 -7.34 18.82
C HIS A 14 -8.31 -5.90 18.32
N LEU A 15 -9.30 -5.27 17.69
CA LEU A 15 -9.27 -3.89 17.19
C LEU A 15 -10.28 -3.01 17.95
N ASN A 16 -10.79 -3.48 19.09
CA ASN A 16 -11.84 -2.81 19.84
C ASN A 16 -11.39 -1.46 20.39
N ASP A 17 -10.12 -1.38 20.82
CA ASP A 17 -9.56 -0.18 21.43
C ASP A 17 -8.76 0.62 20.38
N SER A 18 -7.69 0.03 19.83
CA SER A 18 -6.87 0.64 18.79
C SER A 18 -6.06 -0.40 18.01
N ALA A 19 -5.42 0.05 16.92
CA ALA A 19 -4.48 -0.77 16.16
C ALA A 19 -3.04 -0.35 16.51
N SER A 20 -2.19 -1.31 16.92
CA SER A 20 -0.76 -1.05 17.13
C SER A 20 0.04 -0.99 15.82
N ILE A 21 -0.48 -1.56 14.74
CA ILE A 21 0.15 -1.60 13.42
C ILE A 21 -0.93 -1.45 12.35
N VAL A 22 -0.72 -0.50 11.43
CA VAL A 22 -1.53 -0.34 10.22
C VAL A 22 -0.69 -0.81 9.03
N ARG A 23 -1.28 -1.60 8.13
CA ARG A 23 -0.60 -2.10 6.92
C ARG A 23 -1.38 -1.66 5.68
N HIS A 24 -0.66 -1.06 4.74
CA HIS A 24 -1.15 -0.74 3.41
C HIS A 24 -0.40 -1.59 2.39
N GLY A 25 -1.09 -2.00 1.33
CA GLY A 25 -0.48 -2.79 0.27
C GLY A 25 -1.50 -3.62 -0.48
N GLY A 26 -1.03 -4.71 -1.05
CA GLY A 26 -1.83 -5.66 -1.78
C GLY A 26 -1.03 -6.94 -2.05
N PHE A 27 -1.69 -7.93 -2.64
CA PHE A 27 -1.07 -9.18 -3.03
C PHE A 27 -1.54 -9.55 -4.42
N VAL A 28 -0.68 -10.26 -5.15
CA VAL A 28 -1.02 -10.81 -6.47
C VAL A 28 -1.14 -12.32 -6.34
N VAL A 29 -2.24 -12.85 -6.85
CA VAL A 29 -2.46 -14.30 -6.93
C VAL A 29 -2.57 -14.68 -8.40
N LYS A 30 -1.93 -15.80 -8.76
CA LYS A 30 -2.10 -16.41 -10.07
C LYS A 30 -3.04 -17.60 -10.01
N THR A 31 -3.65 -17.94 -11.15
CA THR A 31 -4.30 -19.23 -11.31
C THR A 31 -3.26 -20.34 -11.44
N SER A 32 -3.65 -21.58 -11.14
CA SER A 32 -2.72 -22.74 -11.06
C SER A 32 -1.92 -23.02 -12.33
N ARG A 33 -2.37 -22.54 -13.50
CA ARG A 33 -1.72 -22.73 -14.80
C ARG A 33 -1.31 -21.43 -15.49
N GLY A 34 -1.43 -20.28 -14.80
CA GLY A 34 -1.14 -18.96 -15.36
C GLY A 34 0.25 -18.42 -14.99
N SER A 35 0.66 -17.36 -15.67
CA SER A 35 1.68 -16.43 -15.17
C SER A 35 1.07 -15.54 -14.09
N PHE A 36 1.90 -15.00 -13.20
CA PHE A 36 1.42 -13.97 -12.30
C PHE A 36 1.02 -12.71 -13.10
N PRO A 37 -0.16 -12.13 -12.85
CA PRO A 37 -0.65 -10.98 -13.59
C PRO A 37 0.09 -9.69 -13.22
N PRO A 38 0.09 -8.66 -14.08
CA PRO A 38 0.68 -7.37 -13.74
C PRO A 38 0.00 -6.75 -12.51
N MET A 39 0.79 -6.05 -11.69
CA MET A 39 0.30 -5.24 -10.56
C MET A 39 0.25 -3.76 -10.97
N GLY A 40 -0.84 -3.08 -10.59
CA GLY A 40 -1.03 -1.68 -10.96
C GLY A 40 -1.20 -1.53 -12.47
N ASN A 41 -0.32 -0.76 -13.11
CA ASN A 41 -0.31 -0.57 -14.56
C ASN A 41 0.69 -1.49 -15.29
N GLY A 42 1.31 -2.45 -14.59
CA GLY A 42 2.30 -3.37 -15.18
C GLY A 42 3.73 -2.82 -15.26
N HIS A 43 3.97 -1.59 -14.79
CA HIS A 43 5.31 -1.02 -14.70
C HIS A 43 5.85 -1.10 -13.27
N LEU A 44 7.16 -1.29 -13.13
CA LEU A 44 7.83 -1.17 -11.84
C LEU A 44 7.74 0.28 -11.33
N PRO A 45 7.68 0.50 -10.01
CA PRO A 45 7.51 1.82 -9.42
C PRO A 45 8.65 2.78 -9.79
N GLN A 46 8.25 3.88 -10.45
CA GLN A 46 9.10 5.01 -10.81
C GLN A 46 8.69 6.21 -9.95
N THR A 47 9.66 6.79 -9.24
CA THR A 47 9.42 7.95 -8.34
C THR A 47 9.57 9.28 -9.07
N ASP A 48 10.09 9.26 -10.30
CA ASP A 48 10.34 10.40 -11.17
C ASP A 48 9.22 10.63 -12.20
N ASP A 49 8.36 9.64 -12.47
CA ASP A 49 7.24 9.75 -13.42
C ASP A 49 5.93 9.20 -12.84
N TYR A 50 5.15 10.10 -12.24
CA TYR A 50 3.87 9.77 -11.61
C TYR A 50 2.76 9.37 -12.60
N PHE A 51 2.91 9.66 -13.90
CA PHE A 51 1.95 9.24 -14.92
C PHE A 51 2.16 7.80 -15.38
N LYS A 52 3.32 7.21 -15.06
CA LYS A 52 3.68 5.85 -15.44
C LYS A 52 3.79 4.89 -14.28
N THR A 53 3.44 5.31 -13.06
CA THR A 53 3.48 4.45 -11.87
C THR A 53 2.08 4.34 -11.27
N ALA A 54 1.76 3.19 -10.69
CA ALA A 54 0.59 3.09 -9.81
C ALA A 54 0.98 3.58 -8.41
N PHE A 55 0.04 4.25 -7.72
CA PHE A 55 0.30 4.86 -6.43
C PHE A 55 -0.90 4.78 -5.49
N MET A 56 -0.62 4.95 -4.20
CA MET A 56 -1.58 5.34 -3.18
C MET A 56 -1.06 6.61 -2.53
N SER A 57 -1.84 7.69 -2.62
CA SER A 57 -1.47 9.04 -2.17
C SER A 57 -2.37 9.51 -1.04
N GLN A 58 -2.03 10.63 -0.42
CA GLN A 58 -2.76 11.23 0.71
C GLN A 58 -2.95 10.25 1.88
N MET A 59 -1.97 9.35 2.08
CA MET A 59 -2.07 8.33 3.12
C MET A 59 -1.95 8.97 4.50
N LYS A 60 -2.94 8.69 5.36
CA LYS A 60 -3.00 9.17 6.74
C LYS A 60 -3.60 8.07 7.61
N TYR A 61 -3.38 8.17 8.91
CA TYR A 61 -4.07 7.37 9.91
C TYR A 61 -4.78 8.26 10.92
N ILE A 62 -5.72 7.67 11.67
CA ILE A 62 -6.44 8.35 12.74
C ILE A 62 -5.91 7.81 14.07
N ASP A 63 -5.60 8.71 15.01
CA ASP A 63 -5.20 8.35 16.36
C ASP A 63 -6.39 8.28 17.34
N GLU A 64 -6.10 8.00 18.61
CA GLU A 64 -7.12 7.93 19.67
C GLU A 64 -7.84 9.27 19.90
N ALA A 65 -7.19 10.40 19.60
CA ALA A 65 -7.78 11.74 19.64
C ALA A 65 -8.67 12.04 18.41
N ARG A 66 -8.83 11.08 17.50
CA ARG A 66 -9.63 11.17 16.27
C ARG A 66 -9.13 12.24 15.30
N VAL A 67 -7.84 12.51 15.31
CA VAL A 67 -7.21 13.44 14.36
C VAL A 67 -6.47 12.68 13.27
N TRP A 68 -6.50 13.24 12.06
CA TRP A 68 -5.77 12.70 10.92
C TRP A 68 -4.29 13.07 11.03
N LEU A 69 -3.43 12.06 11.07
CA LEU A 69 -1.98 12.20 11.14
C LEU A 69 -1.33 11.64 9.88
N ASP A 70 -0.28 12.31 9.43
CA ASP A 70 0.58 11.79 8.38
C ASP A 70 1.41 10.62 8.89
N ILE A 71 1.71 9.67 8.00
CA ILE A 71 2.58 8.54 8.30
C ILE A 71 3.99 9.05 8.58
N ASP A 72 4.58 8.67 9.72
CA ASP A 72 5.99 8.94 10.01
C ASP A 72 6.88 7.97 9.21
N PRO A 73 7.72 8.46 8.27
CA PRO A 73 8.63 7.63 7.49
C PRO A 73 9.60 6.81 8.36
N ARG A 74 9.96 7.28 9.56
CA ARG A 74 10.86 6.57 10.49
C ARG A 74 10.20 5.35 11.14
N SER A 75 8.88 5.36 11.23
CA SER A 75 8.06 4.27 11.75
C SER A 75 7.54 3.32 10.66
N THR A 76 7.95 3.53 9.41
CA THR A 76 7.44 2.80 8.24
C THR A 76 8.38 1.69 7.82
N GLU A 77 7.84 0.48 7.65
CA GLU A 77 8.57 -0.68 7.13
C GLU A 77 7.97 -1.12 5.79
N ILE A 78 8.82 -1.31 4.77
CA ILE A 78 8.41 -1.85 3.48
C ILE A 78 8.61 -3.36 3.47
N LYS A 79 7.53 -4.12 3.23
CA LYS A 79 7.58 -5.58 3.07
C LYS A 79 7.17 -6.00 1.66
N LYS A 80 7.99 -6.84 1.03
CA LYS A 80 7.71 -7.48 -0.24
C LYS A 80 8.24 -8.92 -0.23
N SER A 81 7.51 -9.83 -0.85
CA SER A 81 7.88 -11.25 -0.95
C SER A 81 8.31 -11.67 -2.35
N ALA A 82 7.99 -10.86 -3.37
CA ALA A 82 8.32 -11.16 -4.75
C ALA A 82 9.71 -10.63 -5.15
N PRO A 83 10.34 -11.24 -6.17
CA PRO A 83 11.52 -10.68 -6.84
C PRO A 83 11.27 -9.24 -7.33
N MET A 84 12.31 -8.39 -7.31
CA MET A 84 12.17 -6.96 -7.61
C MET A 84 11.86 -6.66 -9.08
N ASP A 85 12.23 -7.56 -9.99
CA ASP A 85 11.89 -7.51 -11.41
C ASP A 85 10.43 -7.89 -11.68
N CYS A 86 9.79 -8.57 -10.73
CA CYS A 86 8.39 -8.97 -10.79
C CYS A 86 7.45 -7.91 -10.23
N TYR A 87 7.62 -7.56 -8.94
CA TYR A 87 6.83 -6.55 -8.25
C TYR A 87 7.71 -5.79 -7.28
N ASP A 88 7.49 -4.49 -7.20
CA ASP A 88 8.18 -3.65 -6.23
C ASP A 88 7.22 -2.59 -5.66
N ILE A 89 7.62 -2.06 -4.52
CA ILE A 89 6.93 -1.02 -3.78
C ILE A 89 7.96 -0.09 -3.16
N LYS A 90 7.74 1.22 -3.29
CA LYS A 90 8.59 2.26 -2.70
C LYS A 90 7.72 3.24 -1.95
N PHE A 91 8.17 3.63 -0.77
CA PHE A 91 7.56 4.73 -0.01
C PHE A 91 8.25 6.02 -0.41
N ALA A 92 7.57 6.87 -1.16
CA ALA A 92 8.09 8.14 -1.65
C ALA A 92 8.06 9.25 -0.59
N GLY A 93 7.33 9.03 0.51
CA GLY A 93 7.17 10.00 1.59
C GLY A 93 6.21 11.13 1.20
N ASN A 94 6.41 12.31 1.80
CA ASN A 94 5.58 13.46 1.54
C ASN A 94 6.01 14.17 0.25
N LEU A 95 5.14 14.18 -0.74
CA LEU A 95 5.37 14.78 -2.06
C LEU A 95 4.69 16.15 -2.23
N GLY A 96 4.34 16.81 -1.12
CA GLY A 96 3.68 18.12 -1.09
C GLY A 96 2.17 18.02 -0.97
N GLU A 97 1.49 19.17 -0.92
CA GLU A 97 0.08 19.27 -0.51
C GLU A 97 -0.88 18.40 -1.34
N TYR A 98 -0.68 18.31 -2.66
CA TYR A 98 -1.56 17.56 -3.55
C TYR A 98 -1.40 16.05 -3.47
N TRP A 99 -0.20 15.56 -3.17
CA TRP A 99 0.12 14.13 -3.13
C TRP A 99 0.21 13.56 -1.72
N GLY A 100 0.59 14.38 -0.74
CA GLY A 100 0.79 13.98 0.65
C GLY A 100 1.75 12.81 0.78
N MET A 101 1.56 12.00 1.82
CA MET A 101 2.29 10.75 1.98
C MET A 101 1.89 9.77 0.88
N THR A 102 2.87 9.36 0.08
CA THR A 102 2.65 8.55 -1.12
C THR A 102 3.53 7.29 -1.12
N MET A 103 2.92 6.16 -1.48
CA MET A 103 3.64 4.96 -1.90
C MET A 103 3.36 4.69 -3.36
N VAL A 104 4.38 4.21 -4.06
CA VAL A 104 4.30 3.78 -5.46
C VAL A 104 4.55 2.28 -5.52
N TYR A 105 3.82 1.58 -6.37
CA TYR A 105 3.89 0.13 -6.47
C TYR A 105 3.61 -0.33 -7.90
N GLY A 106 4.01 -1.55 -8.22
CA GLY A 106 3.66 -2.16 -9.49
C GLY A 106 4.67 -3.21 -9.93
N GLY A 107 4.44 -3.71 -11.14
CA GLY A 107 5.38 -4.57 -11.82
C GLY A 107 4.70 -5.44 -12.89
N PRO A 108 5.48 -5.95 -13.85
CA PRO A 108 4.95 -6.63 -15.03
C PRO A 108 4.33 -7.99 -14.72
N GLY A 109 4.66 -8.57 -13.56
CA GLY A 109 4.40 -9.98 -13.29
C GLY A 109 5.21 -10.89 -14.21
N GLY A 110 4.78 -12.14 -14.36
CA GLY A 110 5.53 -13.13 -15.13
C GLY A 110 5.41 -14.55 -14.60
N PRO A 111 6.04 -15.52 -15.27
CA PRO A 111 5.91 -16.94 -14.94
C PRO A 111 6.58 -17.33 -13.62
N THR A 112 7.60 -16.59 -13.19
CA THR A 112 8.50 -16.91 -12.06
C THR A 112 8.35 -15.98 -10.86
N CYS A 113 7.25 -15.21 -10.79
CA CYS A 113 7.04 -14.16 -9.79
C CYS A 113 6.38 -14.63 -8.48
N GLY A 114 6.71 -15.85 -8.04
CA GLY A 114 6.13 -16.53 -6.89
C GLY A 114 7.15 -17.07 -5.92
#